data_AF-A0AA41WA17-F1
#
_entry.id   AF-A0AA41WA17-F1
#
_cell.length_a   1.000
_cell.length_b   1.000
_cell.length_c   1.000
_cell.angle_alpha   90.00
_cell.angle_beta   90.00
_cell.angle_gamma   90.00
#
_symmetry.space_group_name_H-M   'P 1'
#
loop_
_entity.id
_entity.type
_entity.pdbx_description
1 polymer ?
#
loop_
_entity_poly.entity_id
_entity_poly.type
_entity_poly.pdbx_seq_one_letter_code
_entity_poly.pdbx_strand_id
1 'polypeptide(L)'
;MRWSWRWLGGALLVAALAVPFGLGYLVAARSESVSTPTPAPLSEAAARLAVAHPRVAALLTGKPYTVTVGAPLNTPGQGHIVNVTIELEEPGSFTTEWLEPVLRREDGREWFVGRPLTYTAHGVTRLHLLVDTQSGDLAAMFPGGALLRTDPERPNHEPVLGTERERAIEVACSDPRVATLLDGHGYEVREAWWIRDARDVPVGIGVSFVFDRPVVLRGSWLVLVEPRPAHQWPPAVVVTEGEEVGVRELAVLIDVSVEPWSVVATMPGNR
;
A
#
# COMPACT_ATOMS: atom_id res chain seq x y z
N MET A 1 -50.71 -26.76 -37.76
CA MET A 1 -49.86 -26.36 -36.61
C MET A 1 -50.01 -24.87 -36.39
N ARG A 2 -50.68 -24.45 -35.31
CA ARG A 2 -50.94 -23.04 -35.00
C ARG A 2 -49.85 -22.54 -34.06
N TRP A 3 -48.89 -21.78 -34.59
CA TRP A 3 -47.88 -21.08 -33.79
C TRP A 3 -48.51 -19.89 -33.08
N SER A 4 -48.43 -19.86 -31.75
CA SER A 4 -49.00 -18.80 -30.93
C SER A 4 -48.10 -17.56 -30.95
N TRP A 5 -48.61 -16.46 -31.47
CA TRP A 5 -47.99 -15.13 -31.52
C TRP A 5 -47.68 -14.50 -30.15
N ARG A 6 -48.04 -15.16 -29.04
CA ARG A 6 -47.83 -14.69 -27.67
C ARG A 6 -46.36 -14.69 -27.23
N TRP A 7 -45.49 -15.45 -27.90
CA TRP A 7 -44.07 -15.50 -27.56
C TRP A 7 -43.22 -14.42 -28.24
N LEU A 8 -43.66 -13.89 -29.40
CA LEU A 8 -42.92 -12.82 -30.09
C LEU A 8 -43.06 -11.47 -29.36
N GLY A 9 -44.23 -11.19 -28.78
CA GLY A 9 -44.48 -9.95 -28.03
C GLY A 9 -43.69 -9.84 -26.73
N GLY A 10 -43.47 -10.98 -26.03
CA GLY A 10 -42.68 -11.01 -24.80
C GLY A 10 -41.19 -10.81 -25.03
N ALA A 11 -40.63 -11.41 -26.09
CA ALA A 11 -39.20 -11.31 -26.40
C ALA A 11 -38.80 -9.88 -26.86
N LEU A 12 -39.66 -9.19 -27.60
CA LEU A 12 -39.41 -7.80 -28.03
C LEU A 12 -39.49 -6.78 -26.86
N LEU A 13 -40.33 -7.05 -25.85
CA LEU A 13 -40.45 -6.17 -24.68
C LEU A 13 -39.23 -6.28 -23.75
N VAL A 14 -38.64 -7.47 -23.61
CA VAL A 14 -37.40 -7.68 -22.85
C VAL A 14 -36.20 -7.04 -23.58
N ALA A 15 -36.16 -7.12 -24.91
CA ALA A 15 -35.11 -6.47 -25.69
C ALA A 15 -35.20 -4.93 -25.63
N ALA A 16 -36.41 -4.34 -25.64
CA ALA A 16 -36.59 -2.89 -25.56
C ALA A 16 -36.28 -2.31 -24.16
N LEU A 17 -36.47 -3.09 -23.08
CA LEU A 17 -36.13 -2.69 -21.71
C LEU A 17 -34.64 -2.89 -21.36
N ALA A 18 -33.90 -3.68 -22.13
CA ALA A 18 -32.46 -3.90 -21.91
C ALA A 18 -31.56 -2.80 -22.53
N VAL A 19 -32.07 -2.03 -23.50
CA VAL A 19 -31.27 -1.00 -24.21
C VAL A 19 -30.92 0.23 -23.35
N PRO A 20 -31.78 0.79 -22.47
CA PRO A 20 -31.36 1.93 -21.65
C PRO A 20 -30.42 1.56 -20.49
N PHE A 21 -30.43 0.30 -20.03
CA PHE A 21 -29.53 -0.16 -18.97
C PHE A 21 -28.16 -0.63 -19.50
N GLY A 22 -28.08 -1.13 -20.73
CA GLY A 22 -26.82 -1.56 -21.36
C GLY A 22 -25.93 -0.41 -21.85
N LEU A 23 -26.52 0.73 -22.25
CA LEU A 23 -25.77 1.90 -22.71
C LEU A 23 -25.25 2.78 -21.56
N GLY A 24 -25.95 2.83 -20.41
CA GLY A 24 -25.44 3.52 -19.22
C GLY A 24 -24.19 2.85 -18.61
N TYR A 25 -24.12 1.52 -18.68
CA TYR A 25 -22.96 0.76 -18.16
C TYR A 25 -21.71 0.87 -19.04
N LEU A 26 -21.88 1.10 -20.36
CA LEU A 26 -20.76 1.32 -21.27
C LEU A 26 -20.20 2.75 -21.22
N VAL A 27 -20.94 3.71 -20.66
CA VAL A 27 -20.44 5.07 -20.40
C VAL A 27 -19.73 5.18 -19.05
N ALA A 28 -20.04 4.30 -18.09
CA ALA A 28 -19.37 4.24 -16.79
C ALA A 28 -18.04 3.44 -16.80
N ALA A 29 -17.79 2.64 -17.83
CA ALA A 29 -16.61 1.79 -17.95
C ALA A 29 -15.51 2.38 -18.85
N ARG A 30 -15.32 3.71 -18.83
CA ARG A 30 -14.07 4.37 -19.25
C ARG A 30 -14.08 5.85 -18.87
N SER A 31 -14.25 6.16 -17.59
CA SER A 31 -13.54 7.32 -17.06
C SER A 31 -12.07 6.94 -17.00
N GLU A 32 -11.40 6.91 -18.16
CA GLU A 32 -10.01 7.36 -18.21
C GLU A 32 -10.06 8.71 -17.51
N SER A 33 -9.60 8.78 -16.27
CA SER A 33 -9.22 10.06 -15.71
C SER A 33 -8.17 10.57 -16.67
N VAL A 34 -8.60 11.42 -17.61
CA VAL A 34 -7.69 12.22 -18.41
C VAL A 34 -7.05 13.13 -17.39
N SER A 35 -5.97 12.63 -16.79
CA SER A 35 -5.10 13.37 -15.91
C SER A 35 -4.56 14.49 -16.77
N THR A 36 -5.15 15.68 -16.64
CA THR A 36 -4.65 16.88 -17.30
C THR A 36 -3.20 17.04 -16.86
N PRO A 37 -2.25 17.16 -17.81
CA PRO A 37 -0.85 17.30 -17.47
C PRO A 37 -0.67 18.52 -16.57
N THR A 38 0.16 18.39 -15.54
CA THR A 38 0.52 19.49 -14.65
C THR A 38 1.09 20.64 -15.48
N PRO A 39 0.56 21.87 -15.34
CA PRO A 39 1.12 23.03 -16.03
C PRO A 39 2.63 23.14 -15.77
N ALA A 40 3.43 23.40 -16.79
CA ALA A 40 4.89 23.39 -16.70
C ALA A 40 5.48 24.21 -15.51
N PRO A 41 4.97 25.42 -15.18
CA PRO A 41 5.45 26.17 -14.02
C PRO A 41 5.19 25.48 -12.67
N LEU A 42 4.04 24.79 -12.55
CA LEU A 42 3.67 24.04 -11.36
C LEU A 42 4.51 22.76 -11.24
N SER A 43 4.78 22.10 -12.38
CA SER A 43 5.64 20.93 -12.45
C SER A 43 7.07 21.24 -11.99
N GLU A 44 7.67 22.31 -12.52
CA GLU A 44 9.02 22.73 -12.14
C GLU A 44 9.10 23.14 -10.66
N ALA A 45 8.09 23.86 -10.16
CA ALA A 45 8.02 24.23 -8.75
C ALA A 45 7.96 22.99 -7.84
N ALA A 46 7.09 22.03 -8.14
CA ALA A 46 6.95 20.79 -7.36
C ALA A 46 8.24 19.96 -7.35
N ALA A 47 8.91 19.81 -8.49
CA ALA A 47 10.20 19.10 -8.57
C ALA A 47 11.29 19.78 -7.72
N ARG A 48 11.39 21.11 -7.78
CA ARG A 48 12.37 21.86 -6.98
C ARG A 48 12.08 21.73 -5.48
N LEU A 49 10.82 21.87 -5.08
CA LEU A 49 10.40 21.72 -3.67
C LEU A 49 10.68 20.30 -3.14
N ALA A 50 10.35 19.27 -3.93
CA ALA A 50 10.62 17.88 -3.59
C ALA A 50 12.10 17.63 -3.26
N VAL A 51 13.00 18.01 -4.17
CA VAL A 51 14.44 17.75 -4.03
C VAL A 51 15.07 18.63 -2.95
N ALA A 52 14.59 19.86 -2.78
CA ALA A 52 15.10 20.77 -1.76
C ALA A 52 14.64 20.42 -0.35
N HIS A 53 13.59 19.60 -0.20
CA HIS A 53 13.08 19.22 1.12
C HIS A 53 14.17 18.49 1.92
N PRO A 54 14.50 18.91 3.16
CA PRO A 54 15.66 18.40 3.91
C PRO A 54 15.71 16.88 4.04
N ARG A 55 14.55 16.24 4.26
CA ARG A 55 14.46 14.77 4.35
C ARG A 55 14.82 14.08 3.04
N VAL A 56 14.37 14.62 1.91
CA VAL A 56 14.62 14.06 0.59
C VAL A 56 16.07 14.31 0.20
N ALA A 57 16.58 15.53 0.40
CA ALA A 57 17.98 15.88 0.13
C ALA A 57 18.96 14.96 0.87
N ALA A 58 18.67 14.61 2.12
CA ALA A 58 19.49 13.67 2.89
C ALA A 58 19.56 12.28 2.24
N LEU A 59 18.42 11.75 1.75
CA LEU A 59 18.37 10.44 1.07
C LEU A 59 19.16 10.45 -0.24
N LEU A 60 19.03 11.54 -1.00
CA LEU A 60 19.63 11.71 -2.33
C LEU A 60 21.11 12.10 -2.29
N THR A 61 21.68 12.40 -1.12
CA THR A 61 23.07 12.87 -1.02
C THR A 61 24.03 11.84 -1.61
N GLY A 62 24.80 12.28 -2.62
CA GLY A 62 25.78 11.47 -3.34
C GLY A 62 25.19 10.40 -4.27
N LYS A 63 23.89 10.45 -4.59
CA LYS A 63 23.22 9.45 -5.43
C LYS A 63 22.70 10.08 -6.71
N PRO A 64 22.88 9.44 -7.87
CA PRO A 64 22.25 9.90 -9.10
C PRO A 64 20.75 9.53 -9.10
N TYR A 65 19.93 10.42 -9.64
CA TYR A 65 18.48 10.26 -9.70
C TYR A 65 17.84 11.04 -10.85
N THR A 66 16.64 10.63 -11.24
CA THR A 66 15.74 11.37 -12.14
C THR A 66 14.47 11.78 -11.38
N VAL A 67 13.80 12.83 -11.85
CA VAL A 67 12.55 13.33 -11.24
C VAL A 67 11.45 13.34 -12.28
N THR A 68 10.33 12.70 -11.95
CA THR A 68 9.09 12.72 -12.74
C THR A 68 7.99 13.37 -11.92
N VAL A 69 7.28 14.32 -12.52
CA VAL A 69 6.16 15.00 -11.86
C VAL A 69 4.85 14.52 -12.49
N GLY A 70 4.01 13.92 -11.67
CA GLY A 70 2.68 13.46 -12.04
C GLY A 70 1.65 14.60 -12.03
N ALA A 71 0.41 14.24 -12.34
CA ALA A 71 -0.73 15.17 -12.23
C ALA A 71 -0.99 15.57 -10.77
N PRO A 72 -1.58 16.75 -10.52
CA PRO A 72 -2.04 17.12 -9.19
C PRO A 72 -3.13 16.15 -8.72
N LEU A 73 -3.28 16.02 -7.40
CA LEU A 73 -4.41 15.29 -6.83
C LEU A 73 -5.70 16.06 -7.11
N ASN A 74 -6.63 15.43 -7.83
CA ASN A 74 -7.93 16.02 -8.20
C ASN A 74 -8.96 15.98 -7.06
N THR A 75 -8.48 15.95 -5.82
CA THR A 75 -9.32 15.85 -4.62
C THR A 75 -9.77 17.25 -4.20
N PRO A 76 -11.08 17.48 -3.92
CA PRO A 76 -11.58 18.79 -3.52
C PRO A 76 -10.80 19.36 -2.31
N GLY A 77 -10.17 20.52 -2.50
CA GLY A 77 -9.34 21.16 -1.46
C GLY A 77 -7.86 20.79 -1.49
N GLN A 78 -7.42 19.85 -2.33
CA GLN A 78 -6.01 19.42 -2.47
C GLN A 78 -5.39 19.69 -3.85
N GLY A 79 -5.97 20.60 -4.64
CA GLY A 79 -5.46 20.93 -5.99
C GLY A 79 -4.05 21.53 -6.04
N HIS A 80 -3.43 21.78 -4.88
CA HIS A 80 -2.04 22.21 -4.71
C HIS A 80 -1.07 21.05 -4.42
N ILE A 81 -1.56 19.84 -4.17
CA ILE A 81 -0.74 18.67 -3.91
C ILE A 81 -0.40 17.99 -5.22
N VAL A 82 0.89 17.86 -5.49
CA VAL A 82 1.42 17.27 -6.72
C VAL A 82 2.20 16.00 -6.39
N ASN A 83 1.94 14.94 -7.15
CA ASN A 83 2.71 13.71 -7.05
C ASN A 83 4.07 13.92 -7.72
N VAL A 84 5.15 13.71 -6.97
CA VAL A 84 6.51 13.71 -7.49
C VAL A 84 7.12 12.33 -7.23
N THR A 85 7.67 11.71 -8.27
CA THR A 85 8.42 10.47 -8.17
C THR A 85 9.88 10.76 -8.46
N ILE A 86 10.76 10.34 -7.57
CA ILE A 86 12.21 10.41 -7.75
C ILE A 86 12.71 9.00 -7.98
N GLU A 87 13.33 8.73 -9.13
CA GLU A 87 13.87 7.41 -9.44
C GLU A 87 15.38 7.41 -9.20
N LEU A 88 15.86 6.45 -8.41
CA LEU A 88 17.27 6.23 -8.15
C LEU A 88 17.85 5.33 -9.25
N GLU A 89 19.04 5.63 -9.74
CA GLU A 89 19.68 4.75 -10.75
C GLU A 89 20.05 3.39 -10.17
N GLU A 90 20.39 3.34 -8.88
CA GLU A 90 20.73 2.11 -8.14
C GLU A 90 19.81 1.92 -6.92
N PRO A 91 19.43 0.66 -6.59
CA PRO A 91 18.65 0.37 -5.39
C PRO A 91 19.41 0.75 -4.11
N GLY A 92 18.72 1.43 -3.19
CA GLY A 92 19.25 1.82 -1.87
C GLY A 92 18.55 1.12 -0.70
N SER A 93 19.19 1.13 0.47
CA SER A 93 18.53 0.86 1.76
C SER A 93 18.59 2.11 2.62
N PHE A 94 17.46 2.52 3.17
CA PHE A 94 17.31 3.80 3.86
C PHE A 94 16.57 3.63 5.18
N THR A 95 17.24 3.96 6.28
CA THR A 95 16.61 4.09 7.59
C THR A 95 16.26 5.57 7.82
N THR A 96 14.98 5.89 7.88
CA THR A 96 14.50 7.26 8.11
C THR A 96 13.08 7.24 8.64
N GLU A 97 12.57 8.41 9.02
CA GLU A 97 11.15 8.63 9.28
C GLU A 97 10.42 8.89 7.96
N TRP A 98 9.67 7.88 7.50
CA TRP A 98 8.80 7.95 6.34
C TRP A 98 7.47 8.61 6.71
N LEU A 99 6.85 9.29 5.75
CA LEU A 99 5.53 9.89 5.88
C LEU A 99 4.55 9.08 5.04
N GLU A 100 4.10 7.94 5.58
CA GLU A 100 3.20 7.03 4.88
C GLU A 100 1.83 7.69 4.62
N PRO A 101 1.26 7.55 3.42
CA PRO A 101 -0.01 8.18 3.08
C PRO A 101 -1.17 7.53 3.85
N VAL A 102 -1.84 8.30 4.69
CA VAL A 102 -3.08 7.92 5.38
C VAL A 102 -4.25 8.49 4.61
N LEU A 103 -5.16 7.63 4.15
CA LEU A 103 -6.42 8.08 3.57
C LEU A 103 -7.39 8.45 4.69
N ARG A 104 -7.66 9.75 4.84
CA ARG A 104 -8.67 10.29 5.75
C ARG A 104 -9.97 10.46 5.00
N ARG A 105 -11.08 10.12 5.66
CA ARG A 105 -12.45 10.33 5.18
C ARG A 105 -13.25 11.08 6.24
N GLU A 106 -13.75 12.26 5.91
CA GLU A 106 -14.61 13.06 6.80
C GLU A 106 -15.64 13.82 5.97
N ASP A 107 -16.91 13.80 6.37
CA ASP A 107 -18.00 14.51 5.69
C ASP A 107 -18.07 14.29 4.16
N GLY A 108 -17.77 13.06 3.72
CA GLY A 108 -17.77 12.68 2.29
C GLY A 108 -16.58 13.22 1.49
N ARG A 109 -15.57 13.79 2.16
CA ARG A 109 -14.30 14.20 1.56
C ARG A 109 -13.23 13.19 1.91
N GLU A 110 -12.38 12.89 0.94
CA GLU A 110 -11.20 12.07 1.14
C GLU A 110 -9.96 12.95 1.05
N TRP A 111 -8.89 12.66 1.79
CA TRP A 111 -7.60 13.31 1.58
C TRP A 111 -6.45 12.50 2.17
N PHE A 112 -5.25 12.73 1.68
CA PHE A 112 -4.05 12.11 2.23
C PHE A 112 -3.39 12.96 3.30
N VAL A 113 -2.96 12.33 4.39
CA VAL A 113 -2.10 12.91 5.43
C VAL A 113 -0.92 11.97 5.67
N GLY A 114 0.28 12.51 5.79
CA GLY A 114 1.47 11.71 6.10
C GLY A 114 1.49 11.29 7.55
N ARG A 115 1.57 9.98 7.82
CA ARG A 115 1.85 9.44 9.16
C ARG A 115 3.34 9.15 9.29
N PRO A 116 4.02 9.76 10.28
CA PRO A 116 5.40 9.42 10.59
C PRO A 116 5.55 7.96 11.00
N LEU A 117 6.39 7.21 10.28
CA LEU A 117 6.79 5.85 10.59
C LEU A 117 8.28 5.67 10.34
N THR A 118 9.03 5.30 11.38
CA THR A 118 10.47 5.06 11.28
C THR A 118 10.73 3.59 11.02
N TYR A 119 11.33 3.27 9.88
CA TYR A 119 11.72 1.91 9.52
C TYR A 119 12.85 1.92 8.48
N THR A 120 13.54 0.79 8.33
CA THR A 120 14.51 0.60 7.25
C THR A 120 13.82 0.07 6.01
N ALA A 121 13.90 0.85 4.95
CA ALA A 121 13.30 0.52 3.67
C ALA A 121 14.39 -0.03 2.74
N HIS A 122 14.22 -1.24 2.22
CA HIS A 122 15.23 -1.94 1.44
C HIS A 122 14.88 -2.00 -0.04
N GLY A 123 15.90 -2.01 -0.90
CA GLY A 123 15.73 -2.12 -2.35
C GLY A 123 14.98 -0.93 -2.97
N VAL A 124 15.09 0.24 -2.35
CA VAL A 124 14.40 1.45 -2.79
C VAL A 124 14.99 1.90 -4.11
N THR A 125 14.19 1.89 -5.16
CA THR A 125 14.57 2.44 -6.48
C THR A 125 13.76 3.69 -6.82
N ARG A 126 12.73 3.99 -6.04
CA ARG A 126 11.86 5.15 -6.22
C ARG A 126 11.52 5.77 -4.87
N LEU A 127 11.35 7.09 -4.83
CA LEU A 127 10.72 7.81 -3.73
C LEU A 127 9.44 8.42 -4.28
N HIS A 128 8.32 8.12 -3.63
CA HIS A 128 7.02 8.70 -3.95
C HIS A 128 6.72 9.83 -2.96
N LEU A 129 6.47 11.01 -3.49
CA LEU A 129 6.27 12.23 -2.73
C LEU A 129 4.93 12.84 -3.09
N LEU A 130 4.19 13.28 -2.08
CA LEU A 130 3.07 14.19 -2.26
C LEU A 130 3.53 15.56 -1.77
N VAL A 131 3.77 16.49 -2.69
CA VAL A 131 4.31 17.81 -2.40
C VAL A 131 3.18 18.83 -2.38
N ASP A 132 2.99 19.52 -1.28
CA ASP A 132 2.14 20.70 -1.24
C ASP A 132 2.91 21.89 -1.81
N THR A 133 2.50 22.33 -3.00
CA THR A 133 3.16 23.43 -3.71
C THR A 133 2.86 24.81 -3.13
N GLN A 134 1.90 24.96 -2.22
CA GLN A 134 1.61 26.23 -1.53
C GLN A 134 2.50 26.43 -0.30
N SER A 135 2.60 25.41 0.55
CA SER A 135 3.44 25.45 1.76
C SER A 135 4.91 25.13 1.47
N GLY A 136 5.17 24.32 0.45
CA GLY A 136 6.48 23.73 0.18
C GLY A 136 6.78 22.47 1.01
N ASP A 137 5.82 22.01 1.80
CA ASP A 137 5.96 20.83 2.66
C ASP A 137 5.62 19.53 1.93
N LEU A 138 6.01 18.40 2.54
CA LEU A 138 5.62 17.06 2.09
C LEU A 138 4.36 16.61 2.83
N ALA A 139 3.28 16.41 2.07
CA ALA A 139 2.08 15.73 2.56
C ALA A 139 2.32 14.23 2.75
N ALA A 140 3.20 13.62 1.95
CA ALA A 140 3.65 12.24 2.11
C ALA A 140 5.03 12.03 1.48
N MET A 141 5.76 11.05 1.99
CA MET A 141 7.06 10.60 1.53
C MET A 141 7.18 9.13 1.89
N PHE A 142 6.98 8.27 0.90
CA PHE A 142 7.09 6.84 1.08
C PHE A 142 7.96 6.28 -0.03
N PRO A 143 8.69 5.21 0.26
CA PRO A 143 9.58 4.67 -0.73
C PRO A 143 8.81 3.80 -1.75
N GLY A 144 9.49 3.42 -2.82
CA GLY A 144 9.00 2.47 -3.81
C GLY A 144 10.15 1.77 -4.52
N GLY A 145 9.86 0.70 -5.27
CA GLY A 145 10.88 0.03 -6.07
C GLY A 145 10.53 -1.39 -6.48
N ALA A 146 11.44 -2.01 -7.24
CA ALA A 146 11.29 -3.40 -7.67
C ALA A 146 11.52 -4.38 -6.52
N LEU A 147 10.84 -5.51 -6.64
CA LEU A 147 10.57 -6.50 -5.59
C LEU A 147 11.77 -7.21 -4.96
N LEU A 148 11.55 -7.51 -3.68
CA LEU A 148 11.76 -8.84 -3.09
C LEU A 148 11.03 -9.91 -3.92
N ARG A 149 11.66 -11.04 -4.27
CA ARG A 149 10.89 -12.17 -4.83
C ARG A 149 9.88 -12.69 -3.80
N THR A 150 8.61 -12.29 -3.90
CA THR A 150 7.46 -13.10 -3.46
C THR A 150 6.98 -13.90 -4.67
N ASP A 151 7.91 -14.60 -5.32
CA ASP A 151 7.72 -15.24 -6.63
C ASP A 151 6.46 -16.14 -6.57
N PRO A 152 5.31 -15.74 -7.15
CA PRO A 152 4.08 -16.55 -7.06
C PRO A 152 4.23 -17.88 -7.81
N GLU A 153 5.25 -18.00 -8.67
CA GLU A 153 5.56 -19.19 -9.46
C GLU A 153 6.75 -20.01 -8.92
N ARG A 154 7.38 -19.62 -7.79
CA ARG A 154 8.27 -20.52 -7.04
C ARG A 154 7.64 -20.86 -5.70
N PRO A 155 7.53 -22.15 -5.30
CA PRO A 155 7.04 -22.56 -3.99
C PRO A 155 8.04 -22.27 -2.85
N ASN A 156 8.75 -21.14 -2.90
CA ASN A 156 9.77 -20.75 -1.94
C ASN A 156 9.18 -19.90 -0.79
N HIS A 157 8.06 -20.34 -0.22
CA HIS A 157 7.86 -20.14 1.22
C HIS A 157 8.77 -21.15 1.91
N GLU A 158 10.09 -20.94 1.86
CA GLU A 158 10.96 -21.71 2.73
C GLU A 158 10.52 -21.37 4.16
N PRO A 159 9.97 -22.35 4.90
CA PRO A 159 9.48 -22.06 6.23
C PRO A 159 10.66 -21.62 7.08
N VAL A 160 10.48 -20.58 7.87
CA VAL A 160 11.43 -20.28 8.94
C VAL A 160 11.29 -21.42 9.96
N LEU A 161 12.39 -22.08 10.30
CA LEU A 161 12.41 -23.24 11.21
C LEU A 161 13.24 -22.95 12.46
N GLY A 162 13.04 -23.76 13.50
CA GLY A 162 13.85 -23.73 14.71
C GLY A 162 13.80 -22.40 15.46
N THR A 163 14.95 -21.98 15.98
CA THR A 163 15.09 -20.82 16.87
C THR A 163 14.70 -19.50 16.23
N GLU A 164 14.90 -19.34 14.92
CA GLU A 164 14.51 -18.13 14.18
C GLU A 164 13.00 -17.98 14.11
N ARG A 165 12.28 -19.10 13.94
CA ARG A 165 10.81 -19.12 13.97
C ARG A 165 10.29 -18.74 15.33
N GLU A 166 10.83 -19.34 16.39
CA GLU A 166 10.43 -19.06 17.77
C GLU A 166 10.67 -17.60 18.14
N ARG A 167 11.86 -17.08 17.79
CA ARG A 167 12.21 -15.67 18.00
C ARG A 167 11.30 -14.72 17.22
N ALA A 168 10.99 -15.03 15.97
CA ALA A 168 10.08 -14.21 15.16
C ALA A 168 8.68 -14.16 15.79
N ILE A 169 8.16 -15.30 16.25
CA ILE A 169 6.87 -15.37 16.96
C ILE A 169 6.93 -14.57 18.26
N GLU A 170 8.01 -14.70 19.05
CA GLU A 170 8.20 -13.92 20.28
C GLU A 170 8.20 -12.42 20.01
N VAL A 171 8.94 -11.96 19.00
CA VAL A 171 8.98 -10.55 18.58
C VAL A 171 7.61 -10.07 18.13
N ALA A 172 6.89 -10.86 17.31
CA ALA A 172 5.55 -10.52 16.86
C ALA A 172 4.58 -10.40 18.05
N CYS A 173 4.55 -11.38 18.95
CA CYS A 173 3.68 -11.37 20.13
C CYS A 173 4.03 -10.29 21.15
N SER A 174 5.28 -9.80 21.15
CA SER A 174 5.74 -8.74 22.06
C SER A 174 5.44 -7.32 21.56
N ASP A 175 5.10 -7.14 20.27
CA ASP A 175 4.64 -5.84 19.78
C ASP A 175 3.31 -5.47 20.48
N PRO A 176 3.21 -4.32 21.17
CA PRO A 176 2.02 -3.98 21.95
C PRO A 176 0.71 -3.98 21.17
N ARG A 177 0.75 -3.67 19.86
CA ARG A 177 -0.46 -3.65 19.01
C ARG A 177 -0.90 -5.06 18.68
N VAL A 178 0.06 -5.94 18.37
CA VAL A 178 -0.20 -7.37 18.15
C VAL A 178 -0.67 -8.02 19.44
N ALA A 179 0.02 -7.79 20.57
CA ALA A 179 -0.36 -8.31 21.88
C ALA A 179 -1.80 -7.95 22.26
N THR A 180 -2.20 -6.69 22.05
CA THR A 180 -3.57 -6.22 22.31
C THR A 180 -4.60 -6.94 21.43
N LEU A 181 -4.24 -7.27 20.20
CA LEU A 181 -5.13 -7.98 19.27
C LEU A 181 -5.27 -9.46 19.60
N LEU A 182 -4.19 -10.09 20.08
CA LEU A 182 -4.18 -11.49 20.47
C LEU A 182 -4.87 -11.72 21.82
N ASP A 183 -4.90 -10.70 22.70
CA ASP A 183 -5.46 -10.80 24.04
C ASP A 183 -6.96 -11.17 24.03
N GLY A 184 -7.32 -12.22 24.77
CA GLY A 184 -8.69 -12.72 24.84
C GLY A 184 -9.21 -13.41 23.57
N HIS A 185 -8.39 -13.58 22.54
CA HIS A 185 -8.77 -14.23 21.28
C HIS A 185 -8.06 -15.58 21.10
N GLY A 186 -8.80 -16.59 20.63
CA GLY A 186 -8.21 -17.86 20.20
C GLY A 186 -7.53 -17.71 18.84
N TYR A 187 -6.27 -18.13 18.73
CA TYR A 187 -5.48 -18.05 17.50
C TYR A 187 -4.49 -19.21 17.37
N GLU A 188 -4.10 -19.48 16.12
CA GLU A 188 -2.98 -20.34 15.77
C GLU A 188 -1.93 -19.57 14.94
N VAL A 189 -0.65 -19.89 15.13
CA VAL A 189 0.42 -19.42 14.24
C VAL A 189 0.49 -20.39 13.06
N ARG A 190 -0.05 -19.98 11.91
CA ARG A 190 -0.11 -20.83 10.71
C ARG A 190 1.27 -21.11 10.14
N GLU A 191 2.07 -20.07 9.97
CA GLU A 191 3.36 -20.15 9.30
C GLU A 191 4.26 -18.96 9.63
N ALA A 192 5.56 -19.15 9.43
CA ALA A 192 6.54 -18.09 9.34
C ALA A 192 7.37 -18.29 8.07
N TRP A 193 7.61 -17.22 7.32
CA TRP A 193 8.33 -17.30 6.04
C TRP A 193 9.38 -16.20 5.93
N TRP A 194 10.48 -16.52 5.26
CA TRP A 194 11.53 -15.55 4.97
C TRP A 194 11.07 -14.53 3.95
N ILE A 195 11.55 -13.30 4.16
CA ILE A 195 11.39 -12.19 3.24
C ILE A 195 12.80 -11.79 2.84
N ARG A 196 13.10 -11.92 1.54
CA ARG A 196 14.45 -11.80 1.00
C ARG A 196 14.55 -10.73 -0.07
N ASP A 197 15.66 -10.01 -0.09
CA ASP A 197 15.91 -8.96 -1.08
C ASP A 197 16.12 -9.52 -2.50
N ALA A 198 16.29 -8.64 -3.49
CA ALA A 198 16.53 -9.03 -4.88
C ALA A 198 17.81 -9.87 -5.07
N ARG A 199 18.70 -9.91 -4.07
CA ARG A 199 19.95 -10.68 -4.04
C ARG A 199 19.82 -11.94 -3.16
N ASP A 200 18.60 -12.29 -2.75
CA ASP A 200 18.27 -13.45 -1.91
C ASP A 200 18.75 -13.36 -0.44
N VAL A 201 19.07 -12.15 0.03
CA VAL A 201 19.48 -11.90 1.42
C VAL A 201 18.25 -11.77 2.32
N PRO A 202 18.16 -12.49 3.46
CA PRO A 202 17.09 -12.27 4.44
C PRO A 202 17.06 -10.84 4.96
N VAL A 203 15.93 -10.16 4.78
CA VAL A 203 15.68 -8.80 5.27
C VAL A 203 14.44 -8.71 6.15
N GLY A 204 13.63 -9.76 6.19
CA GLY A 204 12.53 -9.85 7.13
C GLY A 204 11.99 -11.26 7.32
N ILE A 205 11.06 -11.38 8.26
CA ILE A 205 10.24 -12.57 8.48
C ILE A 205 8.78 -12.15 8.53
N GLY A 206 7.92 -12.85 7.80
CA GLY A 206 6.47 -12.78 7.99
C GLY A 206 6.01 -13.86 8.94
N VAL A 207 5.10 -13.54 9.85
CA VAL A 207 4.43 -14.49 10.77
C VAL A 207 2.92 -14.37 10.59
N SER A 208 2.24 -15.45 10.23
CA SER A 208 0.78 -15.46 10.06
C SER A 208 0.08 -16.02 11.29
N PHE A 209 -0.88 -15.25 11.80
CA PHE A 209 -1.82 -15.63 12.84
C PHE A 209 -3.20 -15.83 12.21
N VAL A 210 -3.84 -16.95 12.51
CA VAL A 210 -5.22 -17.23 12.12
C VAL A 210 -6.08 -17.25 13.38
N PHE A 211 -7.16 -16.47 13.39
CA PHE A 211 -8.06 -16.38 14.52
C PHE A 211 -9.21 -17.39 14.39
N ASP A 212 -9.60 -18.01 15.51
CA ASP A 212 -10.73 -18.95 15.56
C ASP A 212 -12.06 -18.29 15.15
N ARG A 213 -12.14 -16.98 15.35
CA ARG A 213 -13.28 -16.12 14.97
C ARG A 213 -12.75 -14.81 14.42
N PRO A 214 -13.51 -14.13 13.53
CA PRO A 214 -13.12 -12.81 13.07
C PRO A 214 -12.87 -11.84 14.24
N VAL A 215 -11.73 -11.16 14.22
CA VAL A 215 -11.39 -10.10 15.18
C VAL A 215 -11.63 -8.76 14.53
N VAL A 216 -12.17 -7.81 15.28
CA VAL A 216 -12.39 -6.45 14.81
C VAL A 216 -11.13 -5.63 15.05
N LEU A 217 -10.52 -5.19 13.96
CA LEU A 217 -9.41 -4.26 14.01
C LEU A 217 -9.93 -2.85 14.34
N ARG A 218 -9.45 -2.29 15.46
CA ARG A 218 -9.77 -0.92 15.90
C ARG A 218 -8.54 -0.04 15.87
N GLY A 219 -8.67 1.20 15.41
CA GLY A 219 -7.55 2.13 15.28
C GLY A 219 -6.90 2.11 13.90
N SER A 220 -5.62 2.48 13.85
CA SER A 220 -4.89 2.72 12.60
C SER A 220 -4.10 1.48 12.17
N TRP A 221 -4.53 0.82 11.08
CA TRP A 221 -3.89 -0.42 10.58
C TRP A 221 -3.26 -0.20 9.23
N LEU A 222 -2.12 -0.86 8.99
CA LEU A 222 -1.45 -0.85 7.70
C LEU A 222 -2.15 -1.85 6.78
N VAL A 223 -2.86 -1.35 5.77
CA VAL A 223 -3.51 -2.22 4.79
C VAL A 223 -2.71 -2.15 3.49
N LEU A 224 -2.38 -3.32 2.95
CA LEU A 224 -1.82 -3.41 1.60
C LEU A 224 -2.85 -2.89 0.61
N VAL A 225 -2.52 -1.84 -0.12
CA VAL A 225 -3.33 -1.40 -1.25
C VAL A 225 -2.94 -2.26 -2.45
N GLU A 226 -3.72 -3.32 -2.65
CA GLU A 226 -3.62 -4.29 -3.76
C GLU A 226 -2.33 -5.13 -3.78
N PRO A 227 -2.38 -6.47 -3.80
CA PRO A 227 -1.22 -7.30 -4.11
C PRO A 227 -0.90 -7.19 -5.61
N ARG A 228 -0.30 -6.07 -6.03
CA ARG A 228 0.47 -6.04 -7.27
C ARG A 228 1.74 -6.88 -7.10
N PRO A 229 2.17 -7.58 -8.16
CA PRO A 229 3.36 -8.40 -8.15
C PRO A 229 4.65 -7.56 -8.11
N ALA A 230 4.63 -6.32 -7.56
CA ALA A 230 5.82 -5.73 -7.00
C ALA A 230 5.64 -4.64 -5.92
N HIS A 231 6.04 -4.93 -4.68
CA HIS A 231 6.09 -3.99 -3.56
C HIS A 231 7.49 -3.91 -2.95
N GLN A 232 7.74 -2.77 -2.33
CA GLN A 232 8.91 -2.55 -1.51
C GLN A 232 8.86 -3.34 -0.17
N TRP A 233 10.02 -3.50 0.49
CA TRP A 233 10.10 -3.83 1.91
C TRP A 233 10.42 -2.65 2.84
N PRO A 234 9.67 -2.48 3.94
CA PRO A 234 8.30 -2.96 4.10
C PRO A 234 7.39 -2.37 2.99
N PRO A 235 6.23 -2.98 2.71
CA PRO A 235 5.34 -2.49 1.68
C PRO A 235 4.87 -1.06 1.99
N ALA A 236 4.71 -0.25 0.95
CA ALA A 236 4.00 1.02 1.06
C ALA A 236 2.57 0.72 1.49
N VAL A 237 2.11 1.41 2.53
CA VAL A 237 0.92 1.03 3.29
C VAL A 237 -0.01 2.21 3.39
N VAL A 238 -1.28 2.00 3.04
CA VAL A 238 -2.30 2.99 3.40
C VAL A 238 -2.79 2.65 4.78
N VAL A 239 -2.60 3.61 5.68
CA VAL A 239 -3.23 3.55 7.00
C VAL A 239 -4.69 3.94 6.81
N THR A 240 -5.59 3.06 7.20
CA THR A 240 -7.00 3.42 7.38
C THR A 240 -7.24 3.65 8.87
N GLU A 241 -7.93 4.73 9.20
CA GLU A 241 -8.39 5.01 10.56
C GLU A 241 -9.91 5.04 10.58
N GLY A 242 -10.51 4.26 11.49
CA GLY A 242 -11.94 4.34 11.78
C GLY A 242 -12.84 3.33 11.05
N GLU A 243 -12.33 2.54 10.11
CA GLU A 243 -13.07 1.38 9.59
C GLU A 243 -12.83 0.17 10.49
N GLU A 244 -13.89 -0.31 11.15
CA GLU A 244 -13.88 -1.61 11.81
C GLU A 244 -13.80 -2.70 10.74
N VAL A 245 -12.61 -3.29 10.56
CA VAL A 245 -12.41 -4.41 9.63
C VAL A 245 -12.41 -5.71 10.43
N GLY A 246 -13.35 -6.60 10.10
CA GLY A 246 -13.34 -7.96 10.62
C GLY A 246 -12.31 -8.80 9.88
N VAL A 247 -11.31 -9.32 10.58
CA VAL A 247 -10.20 -10.08 9.99
C VAL A 247 -10.13 -11.49 10.55
N ARG A 248 -9.83 -12.46 9.68
CA ARG A 248 -9.59 -13.86 10.08
C ARG A 248 -8.12 -14.21 10.12
N GLU A 249 -7.30 -13.44 9.43
CA GLU A 249 -5.87 -13.64 9.35
C GLU A 249 -5.13 -12.32 9.59
N LEU A 250 -3.98 -12.41 10.24
CA LEU A 250 -3.05 -11.30 10.43
C LEU A 250 -1.64 -11.77 10.09
N ALA A 251 -1.01 -11.12 9.11
CA ALA A 251 0.42 -11.26 8.89
C ALA A 251 1.18 -10.16 9.62
N VAL A 252 2.15 -10.53 10.45
CA VAL A 252 3.07 -9.61 11.13
C VAL A 252 4.41 -9.67 10.41
N LEU A 253 4.93 -8.51 10.04
CA LEU A 253 6.14 -8.33 9.27
C LEU A 253 7.25 -7.81 10.19
N ILE A 254 8.34 -8.56 10.28
CA ILE A 254 9.46 -8.30 11.19
C ILE A 254 10.68 -7.95 10.35
N ASP A 255 11.33 -6.83 10.65
CA ASP A 255 12.66 -6.50 10.14
C ASP A 255 13.71 -7.24 10.97
N VAL A 256 14.52 -8.04 10.27
CA VAL A 256 15.62 -8.83 10.85
C VAL A 256 16.99 -8.33 10.40
N SER A 257 17.03 -7.26 9.59
CA SER A 257 18.26 -6.69 9.05
C SER A 257 19.04 -5.87 10.09
N VAL A 258 18.37 -5.46 11.18
CA VAL A 258 18.94 -4.69 12.28
C VAL A 258 18.52 -5.32 13.62
N GLU A 259 19.44 -5.35 14.58
CA GLU A 259 19.17 -5.77 15.95
C GLU A 259 18.90 -4.55 16.86
N PRO A 260 17.91 -4.60 17.77
CA PRO A 260 16.96 -5.71 17.97
C PRO A 260 15.93 -5.82 16.83
N TRP A 261 15.53 -7.04 16.48
CA TRP A 261 14.42 -7.28 15.55
C TRP A 261 13.16 -6.52 15.95
N SER A 262 12.41 -6.02 14.98
CA SER A 262 11.22 -5.19 15.27
C SER A 262 10.09 -5.41 14.27
N VAL A 263 8.85 -5.25 14.73
CA VAL A 263 7.67 -5.31 13.88
C VAL A 263 7.57 -4.01 13.07
N VAL A 264 7.70 -4.12 11.75
CA VAL A 264 7.64 -2.98 10.81
C VAL A 264 6.27 -2.82 10.18
N ALA A 265 5.50 -3.90 10.07
CA ALA A 265 4.13 -3.83 9.58
C ALA A 265 3.24 -4.96 10.09
N THR A 266 1.93 -4.73 10.05
CA THR A 266 0.90 -5.74 10.29
C THR A 266 -0.11 -5.65 9.15
N MET A 267 -0.46 -6.77 8.53
CA MET A 267 -1.31 -6.81 7.34
C MET A 267 -2.53 -7.68 7.62
N PRO A 268 -3.74 -7.11 7.62
CA PRO A 268 -4.96 -7.89 7.75
C PRO A 268 -5.25 -8.70 6.48
N GLY A 269 -5.63 -9.97 6.67
CA GLY A 269 -6.11 -10.86 5.62
C GLY A 269 -7.59 -11.16 5.78
N ASN A 270 -8.36 -10.89 4.72
CA ASN A 270 -9.73 -11.35 4.54
C ASN A 270 -9.76 -12.40 3.44
N ARG A 271 -9.58 -13.68 3.79
CA ARG A 271 -9.99 -14.78 2.91
C ARG A 271 -11.47 -15.07 3.12
#